data_AF-A0A4S4GF34-F1
#
_entry.id   AF-A0A4S4GF34-F1
#
_cell.length_a   1.000
_cell.length_b   1.000
_cell.length_c   1.000
_cell.angle_alpha   90.00
_cell.angle_beta   90.00
_cell.angle_gamma   90.00
#
_symmetry.space_group_name_H-M   'P 1'
#
loop_
_entity.id
_entity.type
_entity.pdbx_description
1 polymer ?
#
loop_
_entity_poly.entity_id
_entity_poly.type
_entity_poly.pdbx_seq_one_letter_code
_entity_poly.pdbx_strand_id
1 'polypeptide(L)' 'MKRWSEQVWNAAESVYQAIIRHPFVCQLASGTLPMENFCFYLAQDTLYIDNYAKVLSHIASRLDNKEHVA' A
#
# COMPACT_ATOMS: atom_id res chain seq x y z
N MET A 1 7.92 -23.91 -12.15
CA MET A 1 8.37 -22.52 -12.43
C MET A 1 7.62 -21.62 -11.45
N LYS A 2 8.28 -20.70 -10.73
CA LYS A 2 7.57 -19.79 -9.80
C LYS A 2 6.67 -18.84 -10.60
N ARG A 3 5.53 -18.45 -10.03
CA ARG A 3 4.64 -17.45 -10.64
C ARG A 3 5.34 -16.10 -10.67
N TRP A 4 5.03 -15.26 -11.66
CA TRP A 4 5.60 -13.91 -11.74
C TRP A 4 5.33 -13.09 -10.47
N SER A 5 4.12 -13.19 -9.91
CA SER A 5 3.77 -12.53 -8.64
C SER A 5 4.67 -12.96 -7.48
N GLU A 6 5.08 -14.22 -7.42
CA GLU A 6 6.01 -14.72 -6.40
C GLU A 6 7.41 -14.16 -6.61
N GLN A 7 7.84 -13.98 -7.86
CA GLN A 7 9.16 -13.43 -8.18
C GLN A 7 9.26 -11.97 -7.74
N VAL A 8 8.27 -11.15 -8.09
CA VAL A 8 8.24 -9.74 -7.65
C VAL A 8 8.07 -9.63 -6.14
N TRP A 9 7.36 -10.57 -5.50
CA TRP A 9 7.21 -10.51 -4.05
C TRP A 9 8.54 -10.77 -3.34
N ASN A 10 9.27 -11.79 -3.77
CA ASN A 10 10.62 -12.06 -3.26
C ASN A 10 11.56 -10.87 -3.50
N ALA A 11 11.42 -10.16 -4.62
CA ALA A 11 12.25 -8.99 -4.92
C ALA A 11 11.99 -7.81 -3.97
N ALA A 12 10.76 -7.62 -3.50
CA ALA A 12 10.39 -6.54 -2.58
C ALA A 12 10.49 -6.94 -1.09
N GLU A 13 10.91 -8.17 -0.78
CA GLU A 13 10.93 -8.72 0.58
C GLU A 13 11.73 -7.84 1.54
N SER A 14 12.91 -7.35 1.13
CA SER A 14 13.74 -6.49 1.98
C SER A 14 13.05 -5.18 2.39
N VAL A 15 12.33 -4.55 1.45
CA VAL A 15 11.56 -3.33 1.67
C VAL A 15 10.37 -3.61 2.57
N TYR A 16 9.63 -4.68 2.30
CA TYR A 16 8.50 -5.10 3.13
C TYR A 16 8.93 -5.36 4.59
N GLN A 17 10.05 -6.04 4.76
CA GLN A 17 10.64 -6.31 6.06
C GLN A 17 11.08 -5.02 6.77
N ALA A 18 11.59 -4.03 6.04
CA ALA A 18 11.90 -2.71 6.59
C ALA A 18 10.63 -1.95 7.03
N ILE A 19 9.54 -2.04 6.27
CA ILE A 19 8.23 -1.44 6.62
C ILE A 19 7.70 -2.04 7.92
N ILE A 20 7.69 -3.38 8.06
CA ILE A 20 7.20 -4.04 9.27
C ILE A 20 8.00 -3.62 10.52
N ARG A 21 9.31 -3.42 10.38
CA ARG A 21 10.21 -2.99 11.47
C ARG A 21 10.22 -1.48 11.69
N HIS A 22 9.49 -0.71 10.88
CA HIS A 22 9.51 0.74 11.00
C HIS A 22 8.87 1.17 12.34
N PRO A 23 9.47 2.12 13.08
CA PRO A 23 8.97 2.52 14.39
C PRO A 23 7.48 2.90 14.41
N PHE A 24 7.02 3.59 13.37
CA PHE A 24 5.59 3.94 13.21
C PHE A 24 4.68 2.70 13.25
N VAL A 25 5.00 1.66 12.47
CA VAL A 25 4.19 0.43 12.37
C VAL A 25 4.25 -0.34 13.68
N CYS A 26 5.43 -0.47 14.28
CA CYS A 26 5.58 -1.14 15.57
C CYS A 26 4.80 -0.43 16.69
N GLN A 27 4.89 0.90 16.77
CA GLN A 27 4.18 1.70 17.77
C GLN A 27 2.67 1.67 17.57
N LEU A 28 2.20 1.69 16.32
CA LEU A 28 0.78 1.54 16.00
C LEU A 28 0.27 0.17 16.46
N ALA A 29 1.00 -0.89 16.16
CA ALA A 29 0.64 -2.25 16.55
C ALA A 29 0.65 -2.43 18.09
N SER A 30 1.57 -1.78 18.80
CA SER A 30 1.62 -1.82 20.28
C SER A 30 0.70 -0.81 20.97
N GLY A 31 -0.03 0.03 20.22
CA GLY A 31 -0.91 1.07 20.80
C GLY A 31 -0.17 2.22 21.49
N THR A 32 1.10 2.44 21.16
CA THR A 32 1.97 3.48 21.77
C THR A 32 2.28 4.63 20.83
N LEU A 33 1.75 4.61 19.60
CA LEU A 33 1.95 5.68 18.62
C LEU A 33 1.32 6.98 19.15
N PRO A 34 2.04 8.11 19.16
CA PRO A 34 1.47 9.40 19.51
C PRO A 34 0.30 9.77 18.59
N MET A 35 -0.79 10.29 19.17
CA MET A 35 -2.00 10.64 18.43
C MET A 35 -1.72 11.61 17.28
N GLU A 36 -0.83 12.59 17.48
CA GLU A 36 -0.45 13.57 16.45
C GLU A 36 0.16 12.91 15.21
N ASN A 37 1.01 11.89 15.40
CA ASN A 37 1.60 11.13 14.30
C ASN A 37 0.54 10.33 13.55
N PHE A 38 -0.43 9.77 14.27
CA PHE A 38 -1.54 9.04 13.66
C PHE A 38 -2.45 9.98 12.84
N CYS A 39 -2.82 11.13 13.40
CA CYS A 39 -3.61 12.14 12.68
C CYS A 39 -2.87 12.66 11.44
N PHE A 40 -1.57 12.90 11.54
CA PHE A 40 -0.75 13.31 10.40
C PHE A 40 -0.76 12.23 9.30
N TYR A 41 -0.57 10.97 9.67
CA TYR A 41 -0.66 9.84 8.74
C TYR A 41 -2.02 9.80 8.04
N LEU A 42 -3.14 9.91 8.77
CA LEU A 42 -4.48 9.90 8.18
C LEU A 42 -4.73 11.06 7.21
N ALA A 43 -4.22 12.25 7.53
CA ALA A 43 -4.32 13.40 6.62
C ALA A 43 -3.57 13.14 5.31
N GLN A 44 -2.38 12.52 5.38
CA GLN A 44 -1.63 12.13 4.18
C GLN A 44 -2.29 10.95 3.43
N ASP A 45 -2.84 9.98 4.14
CA ASP A 45 -3.51 8.81 3.57
C ASP A 45 -4.73 9.21 2.71
N THR A 46 -5.45 10.25 3.14
CA THR A 46 -6.56 10.83 2.35
C THR A 46 -6.08 11.32 0.98
N LEU A 47 -4.98 12.09 0.95
CA LEU A 47 -4.39 12.60 -0.30
C LEU A 47 -3.85 11.48 -1.19
N TYR A 48 -3.32 10.42 -0.57
CA TYR A 48 -2.85 9.23 -1.27
C TYR A 48 -4.02 8.51 -1.96
N ILE A 49 -5.11 8.25 -1.24
CA ILE A 49 -6.29 7.51 -1.76
C ILE A 49 -6.90 8.23 -2.97
N ASP A 50 -7.03 9.55 -2.93
CA ASP A 50 -7.56 10.34 -4.05
C ASP A 50 -6.75 10.14 -5.34
N ASN A 51 -5.43 10.11 -5.22
CA ASN A 51 -4.56 9.87 -6.37
C ASN A 51 -4.53 8.39 -6.76
N TYR A 52 -4.57 7.50 -5.79
CA TYR A 52 -4.61 6.05 -6.02
C TYR A 52 -5.86 5.65 -6.82
N ALA A 53 -7.02 6.22 -6.49
CA ALA A 53 -8.26 6.00 -7.23
C ALA A 53 -8.14 6.38 -8.71
N LYS A 54 -7.50 7.52 -9.02
CA LYS A 54 -7.26 7.97 -10.41
C LYS A 54 -6.35 7.00 -11.16
N VAL A 55 -5.30 6.50 -10.52
CA VAL A 55 -4.39 5.50 -11.11
C VAL A 55 -5.14 4.20 -11.40
N LEU A 56 -5.98 3.72 -10.48
CA LEU A 56 -6.80 2.53 -10.70
C LEU A 56 -7.79 2.72 -11.86
N SER A 57 -8.46 3.88 -11.95
CA SER A 57 -9.35 4.18 -13.09
C SER A 57 -8.60 4.17 -14.42
N HIS A 58 -7.38 4.69 -14.46
CA HIS A 58 -6.54 4.67 -15.67
C HIS A 58 -6.06 3.26 -16.03
N ILE A 59 -5.78 2.41 -15.05
CA ILE A 59 -5.48 0.99 -15.31
C ILE A 59 -6.71 0.29 -15.88
N ALA A 60 -7.87 0.49 -15.25
CA ALA A 60 -9.13 -0.10 -15.67
C ALA A 60 -9.51 0.27 -17.12
N SER A 61 -9.24 1.51 -17.55
CA SER A 61 -9.50 1.94 -18.94
C SER A 61 -8.63 1.24 -19.99
N ARG A 62 -7.61 0.48 -19.56
CA ARG A 62 -6.70 -0.28 -20.43
C ARG A 62 -6.98 -1.78 -20.41
N LEU A 63 -8.00 -2.23 -19.68
CA LEU A 63 -8.38 -3.63 -19.60
C LEU A 63 -9.32 -4.00 -20.73
N ASP A 64 -9.01 -5.09 -21.42
CA ASP A 64 -9.83 -5.58 -22.53
C ASP A 64 -11.03 -6.43 -22.05
N ASN A 65 -10.98 -6.96 -20.82
CA ASN A 65 -12.07 -7.71 -20.19
C ASN A 65 -12.82 -6.85 -19.16
N LYS A 66 -14.10 -6.61 -19.43
CA LYS A 66 -15.00 -5.82 -18.56
C LYS A 66 -15.20 -6.44 -17.18
N GLU A 67 -15.05 -7.75 -17.03
CA GLU A 67 -15.16 -8.43 -15.71
C GLU A 67 -14.04 -8.04 -14.75
N HIS A 68 -12.92 -7.49 -15.24
CA HIS A 68 -11.79 -7.06 -14.42
C HIS A 68 -11.85 -5.59 -13.98
N VAL A 69 -12.91 -4.85 -14.37
CA VAL A 69 -13.07 -3.41 -14.11
C VAL A 69 -13.89 -3.12 -12.83
N ALA A 70 -14.48 -4.14 -12.21
CA ALA A 70 -15.40 -4.04 -11.08
C ALA A 70 -14.71 -3.79 -9.72
#